data_AF-A0A5C5WMR1-F1
#
_entry.id   AF-A0A5C5WMR1-F1
#
_cell.length_a   1.000
_cell.length_b   1.000
_cell.length_c   1.000
_cell.angle_alpha   90.00
_cell.angle_beta   90.00
_cell.angle_gamma   90.00
#
_symmetry.space_group_name_H-M   'P 1'
#
loop_
_entity.id
_entity.type
_entity.pdbx_description
1 polymer ?
#
loop_
_entity_poly.entity_id
_entity_poly.type
_entity_poly.pdbx_seq_one_letter_code
_entity_poly.pdbx_strand_id
1 'polypeptide(L)'
;MPLPLDNNRWNSLKTAYNTPATDVVEWLATAYRYGMTDELLGDIINDVQHQGDTSEAMYPTASHLLVLAETCDGSIALQMIIQAGLTCASSQSETAVPCPPDLESEFANTNDLGRRMVLSQLVNDHDFDTFKYLLAALGGFSGHGRFGRIIEGFDLFENQFHHALLDEPFDDEL
;
A
#
# COMPACT_ATOMS: atom_id res chain seq x y z
N MET A 1 -9.35 -13.30 -3.30
CA MET A 1 -10.47 -12.33 -3.45
C MET A 1 -10.49 -11.49 -2.20
N PRO A 2 -10.71 -10.17 -2.30
CA PRO A 2 -10.70 -9.29 -1.15
C PRO A 2 -11.89 -9.57 -0.21
N LEU A 3 -11.75 -9.19 1.06
CA LEU A 3 -12.80 -9.26 2.08
C LEU A 3 -14.07 -8.55 1.58
N PRO A 4 -15.24 -9.22 1.50
CA PRO A 4 -16.44 -8.57 1.00
C PRO A 4 -16.79 -7.29 1.77
N LEU A 5 -17.23 -6.25 1.05
CA LEU A 5 -17.55 -4.94 1.65
C LEU A 5 -18.76 -4.99 2.60
N ASP A 6 -19.64 -5.97 2.44
CA ASP A 6 -20.79 -6.21 3.33
C ASP A 6 -20.45 -7.13 4.52
N ASN A 7 -19.19 -7.56 4.64
CA ASN A 7 -18.76 -8.40 5.75
C ASN A 7 -18.67 -7.60 7.06
N ASN A 8 -19.34 -8.07 8.10
CA ASN A 8 -19.32 -7.46 9.44
C ASN A 8 -17.92 -7.33 10.04
N ARG A 9 -16.92 -8.05 9.52
CA ARG A 9 -15.52 -7.94 9.96
C ARG A 9 -15.01 -6.50 9.87
N TRP A 10 -15.42 -5.72 8.89
CA TRP A 10 -15.03 -4.30 8.76
C TRP A 10 -15.36 -3.44 9.98
N ASN A 11 -16.43 -3.76 10.71
CA ASN A 11 -16.82 -3.05 11.95
C ASN A 11 -15.86 -3.30 13.13
N SER A 12 -15.02 -4.32 13.01
CA SER A 12 -14.06 -4.71 14.04
C SER A 12 -12.61 -4.40 13.67
N LEU A 13 -12.32 -4.18 12.39
CA LEU A 13 -10.98 -3.80 11.94
C LEU A 13 -10.70 -2.36 12.32
N LYS A 14 -9.55 -2.15 12.98
CA LYS A 14 -9.09 -0.81 13.37
C LYS A 14 -8.37 -0.10 12.23
N THR A 15 -8.70 1.17 12.06
CA THR A 15 -7.99 2.17 11.24
C THR A 15 -6.78 2.70 11.99
N ALA A 16 -5.96 3.55 11.36
CA ALA A 16 -4.85 4.25 12.00
C ALA A 16 -5.30 5.14 13.18
N TYR A 17 -6.56 5.61 13.16
CA TYR A 17 -7.16 6.40 14.23
C TYR A 17 -7.84 5.56 15.32
N ASN A 18 -7.66 4.23 15.32
CA ASN A 18 -8.29 3.29 16.26
C ASN A 18 -9.84 3.26 16.19
N THR A 19 -10.42 3.75 15.11
CA THR A 19 -11.86 3.68 14.81
C THR A 19 -12.18 2.43 13.97
N PRO A 20 -13.45 1.98 13.93
CA PRO A 20 -13.89 0.99 12.95
C PRO A 20 -13.68 1.48 11.51
N ALA A 21 -13.34 0.59 10.58
CA ALA A 21 -13.10 0.91 9.17
C ALA A 21 -14.39 1.07 8.33
N THR A 22 -15.45 1.65 8.90
CA THR A 22 -16.73 1.85 8.20
C THR A 22 -16.61 2.84 7.06
N ASP A 23 -15.87 3.92 7.25
CA ASP A 23 -15.72 4.99 6.26
C ASP A 23 -14.87 4.48 5.07
N VAL A 24 -13.82 3.71 5.35
CA VAL A 24 -13.04 2.98 4.34
C VAL A 24 -13.93 2.11 3.46
N VAL A 25 -14.89 1.39 4.04
CA VAL A 25 -15.84 0.56 3.27
C VAL A 25 -16.73 1.42 2.37
N GLU A 26 -17.23 2.55 2.87
CA GLU A 26 -18.04 3.47 2.08
C GLU A 26 -17.25 4.07 0.91
N TRP A 27 -15.98 4.43 1.13
CA TRP A 27 -15.10 4.93 0.08
C TRP A 27 -14.74 3.85 -0.94
N LEU A 28 -14.41 2.63 -0.50
CA LEU A 28 -14.19 1.50 -1.41
C LEU A 28 -15.45 1.20 -2.24
N ALA A 29 -16.63 1.17 -1.60
CA ALA A 29 -17.90 0.98 -2.30
C ALA A 29 -18.16 2.10 -3.33
N THR A 30 -17.78 3.33 -3.01
CA THR A 30 -17.84 4.47 -3.94
C THR A 30 -16.90 4.25 -5.12
N ALA A 31 -15.66 3.84 -4.87
CA ALA A 31 -14.68 3.54 -5.91
C ALA A 31 -15.15 2.43 -6.86
N TYR A 32 -15.74 1.35 -6.36
CA TYR A 32 -16.30 0.27 -7.19
C TYR A 32 -17.48 0.72 -8.06
N ARG A 33 -18.28 1.70 -7.61
CA ARG A 33 -19.47 2.16 -8.33
C ARG A 33 -19.18 3.27 -9.34
N TYR A 34 -18.28 4.18 -8.99
CA TYR A 34 -18.10 5.44 -9.70
C TYR A 34 -16.67 5.67 -10.19
N GLY A 35 -15.73 4.78 -9.84
CA GLY A 35 -14.31 4.92 -10.14
C GLY A 35 -13.52 5.56 -9.00
N MET A 36 -12.21 5.29 -8.96
CA MET A 36 -11.28 5.87 -8.01
C MET A 36 -10.85 7.29 -8.46
N THR A 37 -10.72 8.21 -7.50
CA THR A 37 -10.11 9.55 -7.69
C THR A 37 -8.90 9.72 -6.78
N ASP A 38 -8.03 10.69 -7.08
CA ASP A 38 -6.86 10.99 -6.22
C ASP A 38 -7.28 11.35 -4.79
N GLU A 39 -8.34 12.15 -4.64
CA GLU A 39 -8.90 12.54 -3.34
C GLU A 39 -9.41 11.32 -2.56
N LEU A 40 -10.19 10.46 -3.20
CA LEU A 40 -10.75 9.27 -2.57
C LEU A 40 -9.65 8.26 -2.18
N LEU A 41 -8.64 8.09 -3.03
CA LEU A 41 -7.48 7.27 -2.69
C LEU A 41 -6.73 7.87 -1.50
N GLY A 42 -6.52 9.19 -1.48
CA GLY A 42 -5.90 9.90 -0.37
C GLY A 42 -6.64 9.68 0.96
N ASP A 43 -7.96 9.81 0.96
CA ASP A 43 -8.80 9.59 2.15
C ASP A 43 -8.68 8.15 2.66
N ILE A 44 -8.77 7.16 1.77
CA ILE A 44 -8.60 5.74 2.12
C ILE A 44 -7.23 5.49 2.76
N ILE A 45 -6.15 5.91 2.09
CA ILE A 45 -4.78 5.67 2.56
C ILE A 45 -4.53 6.38 3.89
N ASN A 46 -4.99 7.63 4.03
CA ASN A 46 -4.84 8.39 5.25
C ASN A 46 -5.53 7.70 6.45
N ASP A 47 -6.67 7.06 6.25
CA ASP A 47 -7.40 6.38 7.31
C ASP A 47 -6.79 5.03 7.68
N VAL A 48 -6.28 4.26 6.69
CA VAL A 48 -5.66 2.95 6.98
C VAL A 48 -4.18 3.03 7.36
N GLN A 49 -3.47 4.08 6.97
CA GLN A 49 -2.03 4.27 7.20
C GLN A 49 -1.64 5.76 7.33
N HIS A 50 -1.96 6.37 8.48
CA HIS A 50 -1.60 7.76 8.76
C HIS A 50 -0.12 7.88 9.18
N GLN A 51 0.67 8.75 8.53
CA GLN A 51 2.06 9.06 8.90
C GLN A 51 2.99 7.85 9.10
N GLY A 52 2.75 6.75 8.40
CA GLY A 52 3.54 5.53 8.52
C GLY A 52 3.07 4.56 9.61
N ASP A 53 2.03 4.93 10.37
CA ASP A 53 1.33 3.99 11.24
C ASP A 53 0.66 2.89 10.42
N THR A 54 0.55 1.72 11.03
CA THR A 54 -0.10 0.55 10.44
C THR A 54 -1.39 0.26 11.17
N SER A 55 -2.34 -0.38 10.50
CA SER A 55 -3.65 -0.69 11.06
C SER A 55 -4.14 -2.06 10.59
N GLU A 56 -5.17 -2.60 11.23
CA GLU A 56 -5.75 -3.87 10.78
C GLU A 56 -6.49 -3.69 9.44
N ALA A 57 -7.09 -2.51 9.22
CA ALA A 57 -7.87 -2.20 8.03
C ALA A 57 -7.01 -2.09 6.76
N MET A 58 -5.69 -1.85 6.88
CA MET A 58 -4.80 -1.74 5.73
C MET A 58 -4.70 -3.06 4.95
N TYR A 59 -4.78 -4.21 5.64
CA TYR A 59 -4.62 -5.54 5.04
C TYR A 59 -5.66 -5.85 3.96
N PRO A 60 -6.98 -5.82 4.24
CA PRO A 60 -7.99 -6.06 3.21
C PRO A 60 -8.09 -4.88 2.23
N THR A 61 -7.76 -3.66 2.66
CA THR A 61 -7.74 -2.48 1.77
C THR A 61 -6.73 -2.66 0.64
N ALA A 62 -5.51 -3.13 0.93
CA ALA A 62 -4.50 -3.41 -0.09
C ALA A 62 -5.01 -4.39 -1.16
N SER A 63 -5.73 -5.44 -0.76
CA SER A 63 -6.37 -6.38 -1.68
C SER A 63 -7.39 -5.69 -2.60
N HIS A 64 -8.22 -4.79 -2.05
CA HIS A 64 -9.20 -4.04 -2.84
C HIS A 64 -8.56 -3.05 -3.82
N LEU A 65 -7.47 -2.38 -3.43
CA LEU A 65 -6.75 -1.46 -4.31
C LEU A 65 -6.22 -2.18 -5.57
N LEU A 66 -5.69 -3.39 -5.41
CA LEU A 66 -5.23 -4.18 -6.56
C LEU A 66 -6.37 -4.58 -7.50
N VAL A 67 -7.51 -5.02 -6.94
CA VAL A 67 -8.69 -5.38 -7.75
C VAL A 67 -9.24 -4.16 -8.51
N LEU A 68 -9.32 -3.00 -7.84
CA LEU A 68 -9.76 -1.76 -8.49
C LEU A 68 -8.78 -1.34 -9.60
N ALA A 69 -7.48 -1.49 -9.37
CA ALA A 69 -6.44 -1.20 -10.36
C ALA A 69 -6.51 -2.07 -11.63
N GLU A 70 -7.10 -3.27 -11.57
CA GLU A 70 -7.36 -4.07 -12.79
C GLU A 70 -8.46 -3.47 -13.68
N THR A 71 -9.31 -2.60 -13.11
CA THR A 71 -10.47 -1.99 -13.79
C THR A 71 -10.29 -0.49 -14.06
N CYS A 72 -9.22 0.10 -13.55
CA CYS A 72 -8.86 1.49 -13.80
C CYS A 72 -7.71 1.57 -14.81
N ASP A 73 -7.68 2.64 -15.59
CA ASP A 73 -6.58 2.91 -16.52
C ASP A 73 -5.72 4.08 -16.04
N GLY A 74 -4.47 4.11 -16.50
CA GLY A 74 -3.59 5.27 -16.34
C GLY A 74 -2.99 5.44 -14.94
N SER A 75 -2.80 6.71 -14.54
CA SER A 75 -2.05 7.08 -13.33
C SER A 75 -2.71 6.59 -12.05
N ILE A 76 -4.04 6.57 -11.97
CA ILE A 76 -4.74 6.18 -10.74
C ILE A 76 -4.58 4.68 -10.44
N ALA A 77 -4.59 3.83 -11.47
CA ALA A 77 -4.32 2.40 -11.33
C ALA A 77 -2.90 2.16 -10.81
N LEU A 78 -1.94 2.92 -11.33
CA LEU A 78 -0.55 2.85 -10.91
C LEU A 78 -0.37 3.27 -9.45
N GLN A 79 -1.02 4.37 -9.04
CA GLN A 79 -1.00 4.80 -7.65
C GLN A 79 -1.61 3.75 -6.71
N MET A 80 -2.73 3.13 -7.06
CA MET A 80 -3.33 2.06 -6.26
C MET A 80 -2.39 0.85 -6.10
N ILE A 81 -1.71 0.45 -7.17
CA ILE A 81 -0.71 -0.63 -7.13
C ILE A 81 0.46 -0.25 -6.20
N ILE A 82 0.98 0.97 -6.34
CA ILE A 82 2.07 1.49 -5.52
C ILE A 82 1.67 1.48 -4.04
N GLN A 83 0.51 2.07 -3.71
CA GLN A 83 0.04 2.18 -2.33
C GLN A 83 -0.16 0.81 -1.68
N ALA A 84 -0.76 -0.15 -2.38
CA ALA A 84 -0.87 -1.51 -1.90
C ALA A 84 0.52 -2.14 -1.62
N GLY A 85 1.52 -1.86 -2.45
CA GLY A 85 2.89 -2.33 -2.22
C GLY A 85 3.57 -1.67 -1.02
N LEU A 86 3.34 -0.37 -0.79
CA LEU A 86 3.82 0.34 0.39
C LEU A 86 3.14 -0.15 1.67
N THR A 87 1.85 -0.52 1.61
CA THR A 87 1.15 -1.24 2.69
C THR A 87 1.85 -2.56 3.00
N CYS A 88 2.14 -3.36 1.97
CA CYS A 88 2.87 -4.62 2.13
C CYS A 88 4.26 -4.41 2.74
N ALA A 89 5.00 -3.38 2.31
CA ALA A 89 6.29 -3.03 2.90
C ALA A 89 6.16 -2.65 4.38
N SER A 90 5.14 -1.85 4.72
CA SER A 90 4.91 -1.40 6.09
C SER A 90 4.47 -2.51 7.04
N SER A 91 3.71 -3.49 6.54
CA SER A 91 3.30 -4.68 7.33
C SER A 91 4.47 -5.54 7.81
N GLN A 92 5.67 -5.35 7.25
CA GLN A 92 6.88 -6.11 7.58
C GLN A 92 7.76 -5.40 8.63
N SER A 93 7.33 -4.25 9.14
CA SER A 93 7.99 -3.57 10.26
C SER A 93 7.82 -4.36 11.56
N GLU A 94 8.80 -4.31 12.45
CA GLU A 94 8.69 -4.93 13.79
C GLU A 94 7.60 -4.27 14.65
N THR A 95 7.29 -3.01 14.35
CA THR A 95 6.23 -2.23 14.98
C THR A 95 4.88 -2.32 14.29
N ALA A 96 4.77 -3.12 13.22
CA ALA A 96 3.53 -3.22 12.47
C ALA A 96 2.42 -3.90 13.31
N VAL A 97 1.19 -3.39 13.18
CA VAL A 97 0.00 -4.08 13.68
C VAL A 97 -0.09 -5.44 12.99
N PRO A 98 -0.14 -6.57 13.73
CA PRO A 98 -0.17 -7.90 13.12
C PRO A 98 -1.36 -8.09 12.18
N CYS A 99 -1.15 -8.82 11.08
CA CYS A 99 -2.24 -9.23 10.20
C CYS A 99 -3.21 -10.12 10.98
N PRO A 100 -4.52 -9.83 10.97
CA PRO A 100 -5.49 -10.72 11.58
C PRO A 100 -5.43 -12.13 10.96
N PRO A 101 -5.44 -13.22 11.75
CA PRO A 101 -5.27 -14.58 11.23
C PRO A 101 -6.27 -14.98 10.14
N ASP A 102 -7.49 -14.44 10.21
CA ASP A 102 -8.54 -14.68 9.22
C ASP A 102 -8.25 -14.04 7.84
N LEU A 103 -7.33 -13.08 7.77
CA LEU A 103 -6.97 -12.33 6.57
C LEU A 103 -5.60 -12.71 5.98
N GLU A 104 -4.78 -13.49 6.70
CA GLU A 104 -3.42 -13.84 6.27
C GLU A 104 -3.35 -14.45 4.86
N SER A 105 -4.25 -15.41 4.57
CA SER A 105 -4.27 -16.06 3.26
C SER A 105 -4.68 -15.08 2.15
N GLU A 106 -5.58 -14.14 2.44
CA GLU A 106 -5.97 -13.12 1.48
C GLU A 106 -4.79 -12.17 1.21
N PHE A 107 -4.13 -11.70 2.27
CA PHE A 107 -3.01 -10.79 2.17
C PHE A 107 -1.80 -11.42 1.46
N ALA A 108 -1.54 -12.71 1.67
CA ALA A 108 -0.54 -13.44 0.91
C ALA A 108 -0.84 -13.47 -0.59
N ASN A 109 -2.11 -13.63 -0.99
CA ASN A 109 -2.50 -13.56 -2.40
C ASN A 109 -2.33 -12.14 -2.97
N THR A 110 -2.54 -11.11 -2.16
CA THR A 110 -2.30 -9.71 -2.52
C THR A 110 -0.82 -9.48 -2.89
N ASN A 111 0.12 -10.08 -2.14
CA ASN A 111 1.54 -10.03 -2.47
C ASN A 111 1.84 -10.61 -3.86
N ASP A 112 1.31 -11.79 -4.16
CA ASP A 112 1.58 -12.44 -5.45
C ASP A 112 0.94 -11.69 -6.63
N LEU A 113 -0.28 -11.17 -6.47
CA LEU A 113 -0.94 -10.37 -7.49
C LEU A 113 -0.20 -9.04 -7.72
N GLY A 114 0.07 -8.30 -6.64
CA GLY A 114 0.74 -7.01 -6.68
C GLY A 114 2.12 -7.09 -7.31
N ARG A 115 2.91 -8.13 -6.96
CA ARG A 115 4.21 -8.38 -7.59
C ARG A 115 4.10 -8.51 -9.10
N ARG A 116 3.11 -9.26 -9.62
CA ARG A 116 2.91 -9.40 -11.08
C ARG A 116 2.52 -8.08 -11.72
N MET A 117 1.62 -7.32 -11.10
CA MET A 117 1.19 -6.02 -11.61
C MET A 117 2.35 -5.02 -11.67
N VAL A 118 3.15 -4.93 -10.60
CA VAL A 118 4.34 -4.06 -10.57
C VAL A 118 5.36 -4.46 -11.65
N LEU A 119 5.66 -5.76 -11.79
CA LEU A 119 6.56 -6.24 -12.84
C LEU A 119 6.05 -5.89 -14.25
N SER A 120 4.75 -5.95 -14.49
CA SER A 120 4.16 -5.51 -15.77
C SER A 120 4.19 -4.00 -16.00
N GLN A 121 4.31 -3.21 -14.94
CA GLN A 121 4.46 -1.75 -15.07
C GLN A 121 5.92 -1.34 -15.25
N LEU A 122 6.87 -2.03 -14.62
CA LEU A 122 8.31 -1.72 -14.69
C LEU A 122 8.93 -1.82 -16.10
N VAL A 123 8.25 -2.48 -17.05
CA VAL A 123 8.70 -2.54 -18.45
C VAL A 123 8.40 -1.26 -19.25
N ASN A 124 7.58 -0.37 -18.71
CA ASN A 124 7.19 0.88 -19.35
C ASN A 124 8.13 2.02 -18.92
N ASP A 125 8.17 3.09 -19.72
CA ASP A 125 8.88 4.32 -19.36
C ASP A 125 8.11 5.08 -18.28
N HIS A 126 8.79 5.44 -17.20
CA HIS A 126 8.26 6.19 -16.06
C HIS A 126 9.17 7.37 -15.73
N ASP A 127 8.62 8.39 -15.08
CA ASP A 127 9.46 9.36 -14.39
C ASP A 127 10.18 8.72 -13.19
N PHE A 128 11.14 9.45 -12.63
CA PHE A 128 11.96 8.95 -11.53
C PHE A 128 11.12 8.54 -10.32
N ASP A 129 10.17 9.37 -9.91
CA ASP A 129 9.37 9.10 -8.70
C ASP A 129 8.47 7.89 -8.87
N THR A 130 7.78 7.77 -10.02
CA THR A 130 6.94 6.63 -10.32
C THR A 130 7.77 5.34 -10.36
N PHE A 131 8.93 5.37 -11.03
CA PHE A 131 9.84 4.23 -11.06
C PHE A 131 10.34 3.84 -9.66
N LYS A 132 10.76 4.82 -8.87
CA LYS A 132 11.19 4.65 -7.47
C LYS A 132 10.10 3.97 -6.64
N TYR A 133 8.89 4.50 -6.66
CA TYR A 133 7.78 3.95 -5.88
C TYR A 133 7.33 2.57 -6.38
N LEU A 134 7.44 2.27 -7.68
CA LEU A 134 7.24 0.92 -8.20
C LEU A 134 8.28 -0.07 -7.65
N LEU A 135 9.55 0.33 -7.55
CA LEU A 135 10.58 -0.51 -6.94
C LEU A 135 10.34 -0.69 -5.42
N ALA A 136 9.93 0.35 -4.72
CA ALA A 136 9.54 0.27 -3.31
C ALA A 136 8.37 -0.71 -3.10
N ALA A 137 7.33 -0.59 -3.92
CA ALA A 137 6.17 -1.49 -3.94
C ALA A 137 6.58 -2.94 -4.26
N LEU A 138 7.49 -3.15 -5.22
CA LEU A 138 8.03 -4.49 -5.53
C LEU A 138 8.72 -5.11 -4.32
N GLY A 139 9.51 -4.32 -3.58
CA GLY A 139 10.14 -4.72 -2.33
C GLY A 139 9.09 -5.17 -1.30
N GLY A 140 8.02 -4.38 -1.14
CA GLY A 140 6.88 -4.73 -0.29
C GLY A 140 6.24 -6.07 -0.67
N PHE A 141 5.78 -6.21 -1.90
CA PHE A 141 5.14 -7.45 -2.36
C PHE A 141 6.06 -8.69 -2.36
N SER A 142 7.38 -8.50 -2.38
CA SER A 142 8.36 -9.59 -2.41
C SER A 142 8.86 -10.02 -1.02
N GLY A 143 8.33 -9.44 0.06
CA GLY A 143 8.81 -9.75 1.42
C GLY A 143 10.13 -9.07 1.77
N HIS A 144 10.46 -7.97 1.08
CA HIS A 144 11.64 -7.14 1.30
C HIS A 144 11.25 -5.70 1.67
N GLY A 145 10.28 -5.54 2.57
CA GLY A 145 9.69 -4.26 2.96
C GLY A 145 10.71 -3.25 3.50
N ARG A 146 11.73 -3.71 4.25
CA ARG A 146 12.85 -2.85 4.68
C ARG A 146 13.59 -2.23 3.48
N PHE A 147 13.88 -3.04 2.47
CA PHE A 147 14.50 -2.54 1.23
C PHE A 147 13.56 -1.61 0.46
N GLY A 148 12.26 -1.91 0.43
CA GLY A 148 11.25 -1.04 -0.17
C GLY A 148 11.22 0.35 0.48
N ARG A 149 11.26 0.42 1.82
CA ARG A 149 11.28 1.68 2.59
C ARG A 149 12.55 2.50 2.35
N ILE A 150 13.71 1.86 2.18
CA ILE A 150 14.95 2.56 1.77
C ILE A 150 14.75 3.23 0.41
N ILE A 151 14.16 2.50 -0.54
CA ILE A 151 13.93 3.06 -1.87
C ILE A 151 12.96 4.23 -1.83
N GLU A 152 11.87 4.08 -1.07
CA GLU A 152 10.86 5.12 -0.83
C GLU A 152 11.49 6.42 -0.32
N GLY A 153 12.47 6.30 0.57
CA GLY A 153 13.15 7.44 1.19
C GLY A 153 14.04 8.24 0.25
N PHE A 154 14.41 7.73 -0.93
CA PHE A 154 15.23 8.49 -1.87
C PHE A 154 14.45 9.65 -2.50
N ASP A 155 15.09 10.80 -2.56
CA ASP A 155 14.58 12.00 -3.22
C ASP A 155 15.62 12.53 -4.20
N LEU A 156 15.16 13.04 -5.34
CA LEU A 156 16.01 13.63 -6.37
C LEU A 156 15.71 15.13 -6.47
N PHE A 157 16.52 15.93 -5.78
CA PHE A 157 16.38 17.37 -5.75
C PHE A 157 17.65 18.04 -6.28
N GLU A 158 17.51 19.01 -7.20
CA GLU A 158 18.64 19.73 -7.81
C GLU A 158 19.77 18.82 -8.38
N ASN A 159 19.39 17.67 -8.97
CA ASN A 159 20.30 16.63 -9.48
C ASN A 159 21.18 15.95 -8.42
N GLN A 160 20.76 15.96 -7.15
CA GLN A 160 21.39 15.26 -6.05
C GLN A 160 20.41 14.29 -5.41
N PHE A 161 20.92 13.12 -5.01
CA PHE A 161 20.14 12.15 -4.24
C PHE A 161 20.19 12.50 -2.76
N HIS A 162 19.01 12.67 -2.18
CA HIS A 162 18.79 12.82 -0.74
C HIS A 162 18.05 11.59 -0.22
N HIS A 163 18.09 11.34 1.08
CA HIS A 163 17.29 10.30 1.71
C HIS A 163 16.54 10.90 2.90
N ALA A 164 15.21 10.97 2.82
CA ALA A 164 14.36 11.68 3.77
C ALA A 164 13.94 10.86 5.00
N LEU A 165 14.10 9.53 4.96
CA LEU A 165 13.59 8.60 5.99
C LEU A 165 14.66 8.02 6.93
N LEU A 166 15.88 8.58 6.94
CA LEU A 166 16.94 8.17 7.87
C LEU A 166 17.20 9.31 8.85
N ASP A 167 16.49 9.28 9.99
CA ASP A 167 16.86 10.10 11.15
C ASP A 167 18.18 9.60 11.78
N GLU A 168 18.54 8.33 11.54
CA GLU A 168 19.82 7.73 11.94
C GLU A 168 20.41 6.87 10.79
N PRO A 169 21.74 6.79 10.64
CA PRO A 169 22.39 5.91 9.66
C PRO A 169 22.07 4.44 9.93
N PHE A 170 22.06 3.61 8.88
CA PHE A 170 22.00 2.15 9.04
C PHE A 170 23.20 1.69 9.87
N ASP A 171 22.96 1.18 11.08
CA ASP A 171 23.98 0.45 11.82
C ASP A 171 24.25 -0.88 11.10
N ASP A 172 25.52 -1.19 10.87
CA ASP A 172 25.98 -2.42 10.20
C ASP A 172 25.71 -3.70 11.03
N GLU A 173 25.14 -3.57 12.24
CA GLU A 173 24.91 -4.65 13.19
C GLU A 173 23.41 -4.93 13.41
N LEU A 174 22.76 -5.60 12.45
CA LEU A 174 21.51 -6.35 12.66
C LEU A 174 21.59 -7.75 12.02
#